data_AF-A0A6B1I5U7-F1
#
_entry.id   AF-A0A6B1I5U7-F1
#
_cell.length_a   1.000
_cell.length_b   1.000
_cell.length_c   1.000
_cell.angle_alpha   90.00
_cell.angle_beta   90.00
_cell.angle_gamma   90.00
#
_symmetry.space_group_name_H-M   'P 1'
#
loop_
_entity.id
_entity.type
_entity.pdbx_description
1 polymer ?
#
loop_
_entity_poly.entity_id
_entity_poly.type
_entity_poly.pdbx_seq_one_letter_code
_entity_poly.pdbx_strand_id
1 'polypeptide(L)'
;MKDKDDFLVSEATYDLGRQLRYAMRHKITEQGVLDGHVVDKVTLASDIMKKKKYVTAFYTMNGWRRGKKIKAYRIDGKLFVRIDDNKVFYDNLGDLPEVRKVGFESSSIESSSMKSSN
;
A
#
# COMPACT_ATOMS: atom_id res chain seq x y z
N MET A 1 7.62 26.33 1.40
CA MET A 1 6.22 25.90 1.22
C MET A 1 6.10 24.54 1.92
N LYS A 2 5.54 24.49 3.14
CA LYS A 2 5.50 23.25 3.95
C LYS A 2 4.43 22.32 3.37
N ASP A 3 4.85 21.31 2.63
CA ASP A 3 3.96 20.23 2.19
C ASP A 3 3.41 19.50 3.44
N LYS A 4 2.08 19.51 3.57
CA LYS A 4 1.32 19.21 4.79
C LYS A 4 1.10 17.71 5.04
N ASP A 5 1.74 16.82 4.29
CA ASP A 5 1.48 15.38 4.34
C ASP A 5 2.40 14.67 5.33
N ASP A 6 1.86 13.67 6.03
CA ASP A 6 2.59 12.93 7.05
C ASP A 6 3.29 11.68 6.44
N PHE A 7 2.67 11.11 5.40
CA PHE A 7 3.10 9.86 4.78
C PHE A 7 2.89 9.86 3.27
N LEU A 8 3.67 9.02 2.58
CA LEU A 8 3.48 8.71 1.16
C LEU A 8 3.39 7.20 0.92
N VAL A 9 2.63 6.82 -0.10
CA VAL A 9 2.43 5.43 -0.54
C VAL A 9 2.94 5.28 -1.96
N SER A 10 3.91 4.39 -2.14
CA SER A 10 4.64 4.19 -3.40
C SER A 10 4.23 2.93 -4.15
N GLU A 11 3.75 1.91 -3.42
CA GLU A 11 3.35 0.63 -3.96
C GLU A 11 2.04 0.17 -3.31
N ALA A 12 1.22 -0.59 -4.03
CA ALA A 12 -0.05 -1.11 -3.57
C ALA A 12 -0.36 -2.47 -4.21
N THR A 13 -0.64 -3.48 -3.40
CA THR A 13 -1.05 -4.82 -3.86
C THR A 13 -2.50 -5.07 -3.49
N TYR A 14 -3.28 -5.57 -4.45
CA TYR A 14 -4.71 -5.87 -4.30
C TYR A 14 -4.95 -7.38 -4.41
N ASP A 15 -6.06 -7.86 -3.86
CA ASP A 15 -6.60 -9.17 -4.21
C ASP A 15 -7.46 -9.12 -5.49
N LEU A 16 -7.95 -10.29 -5.92
CA LEU A 16 -8.80 -10.43 -7.10
C LEU A 16 -10.09 -9.59 -7.04
N GLY A 17 -10.56 -9.25 -5.84
CA GLY A 17 -11.73 -8.39 -5.62
C GLY A 17 -11.41 -6.89 -5.58
N ARG A 18 -10.19 -6.50 -6.01
CA ARG A 18 -9.66 -5.13 -5.89
C ARG A 18 -9.71 -4.59 -4.47
N GLN A 19 -9.53 -5.46 -3.48
CA GLN A 19 -9.33 -5.03 -2.10
C GLN A 19 -7.84 -4.86 -1.84
N LEU A 20 -7.45 -3.72 -1.31
CA LEU A 20 -6.07 -3.45 -0.93
C LEU A 20 -5.66 -4.44 0.16
N ARG A 21 -4.56 -5.15 -0.08
CA ARG A 21 -3.93 -6.06 0.88
C ARG A 21 -2.79 -5.39 1.59
N TYR A 22 -1.89 -4.80 0.81
CA TYR A 22 -0.64 -4.22 1.29
C TYR A 22 -0.33 -2.91 0.57
N ALA A 23 0.27 -1.97 1.28
CA ALA A 23 0.79 -0.73 0.72
C ALA A 23 2.18 -0.46 1.27
N MET A 24 3.10 -0.01 0.42
CA MET A 24 4.42 0.45 0.87
C MET A 24 4.29 1.89 1.37
N ARG A 25 4.39 2.10 2.68
CA ARG A 25 4.28 3.41 3.33
C ARG A 25 5.64 3.94 3.72
N HIS A 26 5.89 5.20 3.41
CA HIS A 26 7.04 5.95 3.88
C HIS A 26 6.60 7.13 4.75
N LYS A 27 7.37 7.43 5.80
CA LYS A 27 7.16 8.62 6.63
C LYS A 27 7.90 9.81 6.05
N ILE A 28 7.24 10.97 6.04
CA ILE A 28 7.85 12.24 5.66
C ILE A 28 8.35 12.93 6.93
N THR A 29 9.59 13.41 6.91
CA THR A 29 10.22 14.20 7.98
C THR A 29 10.78 15.50 7.40
N GLU A 30 11.31 16.36 8.26
CA GLU A 30 11.99 17.58 7.82
C GLU A 30 13.28 17.29 7.03
N GLN A 31 13.88 16.11 7.25
CA GLN A 31 15.11 15.67 6.58
C GLN A 31 14.84 14.91 5.28
N GLY A 32 13.57 14.62 4.96
CA GLY A 32 13.20 13.94 3.73
C GLY A 32 12.22 12.79 3.95
N VAL A 33 12.28 11.80 3.07
CA VAL A 33 11.39 10.63 3.08
C VAL A 33 12.18 9.44 3.60
N LEU A 34 11.69 8.82 4.68
CA LEU A 34 12.32 7.63 5.26
C LEU A 34 12.05 6.38 4.39
N ASP A 35 12.79 5.33 4.68
CA ASP A 35 12.58 4.03 4.06
C ASP A 35 11.14 3.51 4.25
N GLY A 36 10.71 2.73 3.27
CA GLY A 36 9.35 2.22 3.20
C GLY A 36 9.15 1.01 4.09
N HIS A 37 7.97 0.91 4.70
CA HIS A 37 7.53 -0.29 5.37
C HIS A 37 6.13 -0.70 4.87
N VAL A 38 5.94 -2.00 4.72
CA VAL A 38 4.66 -2.57 4.30
C VAL A 38 3.63 -2.41 5.42
N VAL A 39 2.46 -1.89 5.08
CA VAL A 39 1.30 -1.82 5.98
C VAL A 39 0.07 -2.44 5.32
N ASP A 40 -0.82 -2.99 6.14
CA ASP A 40 -2.11 -3.50 5.67
C ASP A 40 -3.15 -2.37 5.49
N LYS A 41 -4.27 -2.70 4.82
CA LYS A 41 -5.39 -1.78 4.60
C LYS A 41 -5.98 -1.22 5.90
N VAL A 42 -6.12 -2.04 6.95
CA VAL A 42 -6.78 -1.63 8.19
C VAL A 42 -5.95 -0.55 8.88
N THR A 43 -4.64 -0.74 8.94
CA THR A 43 -3.67 0.21 9.46
C THR A 43 -3.71 1.52 8.67
N LEU A 44 -3.64 1.44 7.34
CA LEU A 44 -3.69 2.61 6.46
C LEU A 44 -4.99 3.40 6.63
N ALA A 45 -6.14 2.72 6.59
CA ALA A 45 -7.45 3.34 6.73
C ALA A 45 -7.65 3.98 8.12
N SER A 46 -7.26 3.28 9.19
CA SER A 46 -7.35 3.77 10.56
C SER A 46 -6.52 5.04 10.76
N ASP A 47 -5.31 5.06 10.21
CA ASP A 47 -4.45 6.23 10.24
C ASP A 47 -5.09 7.45 9.55
N ILE A 48 -5.64 7.25 8.36
CA ILE A 48 -6.31 8.32 7.60
C ILE A 48 -7.56 8.82 8.35
N MET A 49 -8.35 7.92 8.94
CA MET A 49 -9.52 8.29 9.76
C MET A 49 -9.11 9.05 11.04
N LYS A 50 -7.91 8.78 11.58
CA LYS A 50 -7.28 9.56 12.65
C LYS A 50 -6.60 10.84 12.16
N LYS A 51 -6.96 11.31 10.96
CA LYS A 51 -6.54 12.57 10.35
C LYS A 51 -5.06 12.63 9.94
N LYS A 52 -4.34 11.51 9.92
CA LYS A 52 -3.02 11.46 9.27
C LYS A 52 -3.20 11.63 7.77
N LYS A 53 -2.33 12.40 7.14
CA LYS A 53 -2.41 12.74 5.72
C LYS A 53 -1.49 11.86 4.90
N TYR A 54 -2.08 11.22 3.91
CA TYR A 54 -1.42 10.30 3.02
C TYR A 54 -1.60 10.78 1.57
N VAL A 55 -0.55 10.62 0.78
CA VAL A 55 -0.57 10.81 -0.68
C VAL A 55 0.03 9.61 -1.37
N THR A 56 -0.40 9.31 -2.59
CA THR A 56 0.37 8.43 -3.46
C THR A 56 1.65 9.13 -3.90
N ALA A 57 2.69 8.41 -4.28
CA ALA A 57 3.92 9.00 -4.80
C ALA A 57 4.66 8.02 -5.71
N PHE A 58 5.50 8.56 -6.60
CA PHE A 58 6.38 7.79 -7.47
C PHE A 58 7.82 8.27 -7.29
N TYR A 59 8.77 7.35 -7.25
CA TYR A 59 10.18 7.72 -7.26
C TYR A 59 10.65 7.93 -8.70
N THR A 60 11.31 9.06 -8.95
CA THR A 60 11.86 9.44 -10.25
C THR A 60 13.35 9.73 -10.13
N MET A 61 14.03 9.98 -11.26
CA MET A 61 15.44 10.41 -11.24
C MET A 61 15.67 11.66 -10.39
N ASN A 62 14.66 12.52 -10.24
CA ASN A 62 14.71 13.74 -9.44
C ASN A 62 14.13 13.56 -8.02
N GLY A 63 13.99 12.31 -7.57
CA GLY A 63 13.41 11.97 -6.27
C GLY A 63 11.90 11.77 -6.28
N TRP A 64 11.29 11.89 -5.11
CA TRP A 64 9.87 11.62 -4.88
C TRP A 64 8.95 12.65 -5.53
N ARG A 65 8.07 12.18 -6.41
CA ARG A 65 6.98 12.96 -6.99
C ARG A 65 5.67 12.61 -6.31
N ARG A 66 5.08 13.56 -5.59
CA ARG A 66 3.76 13.40 -4.95
C ARG A 66 2.66 13.26 -6.00
N GLY A 67 1.73 12.35 -5.71
CA GLY A 67 0.54 12.04 -6.49
C GLY A 67 -0.72 12.58 -5.83
N LYS A 68 -1.75 11.74 -5.73
CA LYS A 68 -3.08 12.14 -5.25
C LYS A 68 -3.23 11.86 -3.74
N LYS A 69 -4.03 12.68 -3.07
CA LYS A 69 -4.39 12.47 -1.67
C LYS A 69 -5.20 11.17 -1.51
N ILE A 70 -4.82 10.39 -0.52
CA ILE A 70 -5.50 9.15 -0.15
C ILE A 70 -6.56 9.47 0.90
N LYS A 71 -7.76 8.93 0.68
CA LYS A 71 -8.93 9.04 1.54
C LYS A 71 -9.33 7.65 1.99
N ALA A 72 -9.86 7.55 3.21
CA ALA A 72 -10.45 6.33 3.74
C ALA A 72 -11.90 6.60 4.12
N TYR A 73 -12.77 5.63 3.87
CA TYR A 73 -14.19 5.72 4.20
C TYR A 73 -14.75 4.37 4.61
N ARG A 74 -15.96 4.41 5.16
CA ARG A 74 -16.70 3.22 5.59
C ARG A 74 -18.01 3.12 4.81
N ILE A 75 -18.27 1.98 4.19
CA ILE A 75 -19.56 1.64 3.58
C ILE A 75 -19.99 0.30 4.16
N ASP A 76 -21.20 0.23 4.70
CA ASP A 76 -21.79 -0.99 5.27
C ASP A 76 -20.85 -1.72 6.24
N GLY A 77 -20.20 -0.97 7.12
CA GLY A 77 -19.28 -1.52 8.12
C GLY A 77 -17.89 -1.90 7.59
N LYS A 78 -17.64 -1.86 6.28
CA LYS A 78 -16.35 -2.21 5.64
C LYS A 78 -15.51 -0.98 5.32
N LEU A 79 -14.19 -1.12 5.40
CA LEU A 79 -13.21 -0.06 5.13
C LEU A 79 -12.75 -0.09 3.68
N PHE A 80 -12.68 1.09 3.09
CA PHE A 80 -12.16 1.31 1.74
C PHE A 80 -11.20 2.50 1.72
N VAL A 81 -10.20 2.42 0.85
CA VAL A 81 -9.14 3.40 0.69
C VAL A 81 -9.00 3.76 -0.79
N ARG A 82 -9.11 5.07 -1.09
CA ARG A 82 -9.16 5.57 -2.48
C ARG A 82 -8.48 6.93 -2.66
N ILE A 83 -8.16 7.26 -3.91
CA ILE A 83 -7.66 8.59 -4.34
C ILE A 83 -8.72 9.44 -5.06
N ASP A 84 -9.91 8.90 -5.23
CA ASP A 84 -11.08 9.56 -5.79
C ASP A 84 -12.22 9.57 -4.75
N ASP A 85 -13.32 10.25 -5.08
CA ASP A 85 -14.49 10.38 -4.20
C ASP A 85 -15.63 9.39 -4.55
N ASN A 86 -15.33 8.35 -5.33
CA ASN A 86 -16.33 7.36 -5.71
C ASN A 86 -16.69 6.48 -4.52
N LYS A 87 -18.00 6.31 -4.28
CA LYS A 87 -18.55 5.46 -3.21
C LYS A 87 -18.90 4.08 -3.77
N VAL A 88 -17.89 3.22 -3.85
CA VAL A 88 -17.98 1.88 -4.45
C VAL A 88 -17.27 0.86 -3.55
N PHE A 89 -17.61 -0.41 -3.67
CA PHE A 89 -17.14 -1.47 -2.78
C PHE A 89 -15.75 -2.03 -3.14
N TYR A 90 -14.83 -1.18 -3.61
CA TYR A 90 -13.45 -1.59 -3.91
C TYR A 90 -12.44 -0.46 -3.63
N ASP A 91 -11.18 -0.85 -3.42
CA ASP A 91 -10.08 0.07 -3.14
C ASP A 91 -9.45 0.61 -4.44
N ASN A 92 -8.89 1.83 -4.40
CA ASN A 92 -8.29 2.44 -5.60
C ASN A 92 -7.22 3.48 -5.26
N LEU A 93 -5.95 3.07 -5.24
CA LEU A 93 -4.79 3.95 -5.14
C LEU A 93 -4.18 4.32 -6.51
N GLY A 94 -4.91 4.08 -7.60
CA GLY A 94 -4.44 4.32 -8.96
C GLY A 94 -3.41 3.26 -9.39
N ASP A 95 -2.55 3.64 -10.34
CA ASP A 95 -1.63 2.74 -11.03
C ASP A 95 -0.28 2.62 -10.29
N LEU A 96 -0.33 2.48 -8.96
CA LEU A 96 0.88 2.22 -8.19
C LEU A 96 1.42 0.82 -8.52
N PRO A 97 2.75 0.65 -8.61
CA PRO A 97 3.34 -0.68 -8.72
C PRO A 97 2.96 -1.58 -7.55
N GLU A 98 2.99 -2.89 -7.76
CA GLU A 98 2.74 -3.85 -6.68
C GLU A 98 3.87 -3.85 -5.66
N VAL A 99 3.52 -4.10 -4.40
CA VAL A 99 4.49 -4.26 -3.33
C VAL A 99 5.37 -5.46 -3.66
N ARG A 100 6.64 -5.21 -3.97
CA ARG A 100 7.59 -6.31 -4.19
C ARG A 100 7.75 -7.05 -2.87
N LYS A 101 7.48 -8.37 -2.86
CA LYS A 101 7.79 -9.23 -1.72
C LYS A 101 9.31 -9.29 -1.55
N VAL A 102 9.90 -8.30 -0.89
CA VAL A 102 11.28 -8.40 -0.42
C VAL A 102 11.25 -9.34 0.80
N GLY A 103 11.68 -10.60 0.61
CA GLY A 103 11.95 -11.54 1.71
C GLY A 103 10.86 -12.55 2.07
N PHE A 104 9.88 -12.83 1.21
CA PHE A 104 9.13 -14.09 1.34
C PHE A 104 9.90 -15.17 0.56
N GLU A 105 10.97 -15.70 1.15
CA GLU A 105 11.49 -16.98 0.72
C GLU A 105 10.35 -17.99 0.87
N SER A 106 9.89 -18.52 -0.26
CA SER A 106 9.03 -19.70 -0.30
C SER A 106 9.83 -20.89 0.21
N SER A 107 9.93 -21.02 1.52
CA SER A 107 10.30 -22.28 2.15
C SER A 107 9.08 -23.20 2.13
N SER A 108 9.34 -24.43 1.65
CA SER A 108 8.52 -25.64 1.83
C SER A 108 7.32 -25.82 0.91
N ILE A 109 7.57 -26.32 -0.31
CA ILE A 109 6.97 -27.59 -0.78
C ILE A 109 8.04 -28.37 -1.54
N GLU A 110 8.96 -29.01 -0.81
CA GLU A 110 9.52 -30.30 -1.23
C GLU A 110 8.96 -31.35 -0.28
N SER A 111 7.66 -31.64 -0.42
CA SER A 111 7.08 -32.87 0.11
C SER A 111 6.98 -33.88 -1.03
N SER A 112 7.94 -34.81 -1.00
CA SER A 112 7.73 -36.22 -1.35
C SER A 112 7.06 -36.51 -2.69
N SER A 113 7.84 -36.53 -3.78
CA SER A 113 7.59 -37.48 -4.85
C SER A 113 8.48 -38.69 -4.64
N MET A 114 7.80 -39.80 -4.34
CA MET A 114 8.30 -41.16 -4.17
C MET A 114 9.45 -41.49 -5.13
N LYS A 115 10.59 -41.97 -4.59
CA LYS A 115 11.48 -42.84 -5.34
C LYS A 115 10.75 -44.16 -5.58
N SER A 116 10.23 -44.33 -6.79
CA SER A 116 9.85 -45.61 -7.37
C SER A 116 11.06 -46.23 -8.06
N SER A 117 11.37 -47.49 -7.71
CA SER A 117 12.11 -48.49 -8.49
C SER A 117 13.60 -48.20 -8.75
N ASN A 118 14.53 -49.16 -8.71
CA ASN A 118 14.45 -50.61 -8.89
C ASN A 118 15.59 -51.28 -8.09
#